data_AF-B4G1G4-F1
#
_entry.id   AF-B4G1G4-F1
#
_cell.length_a   1.000
_cell.length_b   1.000
_cell.length_c   1.000
_cell.angle_alpha   90.00
_cell.angle_beta   90.00
_cell.angle_gamma   90.00
#
_symmetry.space_group_name_H-M   'P 1'
#
loop_
_entity.id
_entity.type
_entity.pdbx_description
1 polymer ?
#
loop_
_entity_poly.entity_id
_entity_poly.type
_entity_poly.pdbx_seq_one_letter_code
_entity_poly.pdbx_strand_id
1 'polypeptide(L)'
;MNTPEQNGPFREVTVLLDGAVVGAVWPFPVIYTGGINPLIWRPITSIGSFNMPTYDIELTPFLGSLLDGEEHELGFAVTNAQRSWYVDANLHLWLDPKSSRTSGGLVAYHAPKLAGSIVSRSADGVDGEYAATASRNITATGWVSSSRGNVTTTFAQRLSFSNTNVVSGQGSAQAINQTTDALTAVSGGPAPAQVHQSFPLYIFLGGDGSGTSSQRLMRRVEIGFDETRSRGGGGAGGEGAASTTTSTLRNSQVAAAEVTLRDDAVVGASWRMHQTYEYGASDGGCYLRNVSSVGYDVLFDHRDASCAGTLGR
;
A
#
# COMPACT_ATOMS: atom_id res chain seq x y z
N MET A 1 7.16 19.19 9.94
CA MET A 1 6.34 19.38 8.71
C MET A 1 6.85 18.36 7.70
N ASN A 2 6.19 18.13 6.56
CA ASN A 2 6.72 17.20 5.54
C ASN A 2 7.27 18.03 4.37
N THR A 3 8.27 18.86 4.65
CA THR A 3 8.88 19.76 3.65
C THR A 3 9.89 19.00 2.79
N PRO A 4 10.33 19.57 1.64
CA PRO A 4 11.38 18.98 0.82
C PRO A 4 12.66 18.67 1.62
N GLU A 5 13.05 19.55 2.54
CA GLU A 5 14.25 19.40 3.38
C GLU A 5 14.12 18.28 4.42
N GLN A 6 12.88 17.86 4.72
CA GLN A 6 12.57 16.78 5.67
C GLN A 6 12.22 15.46 4.94
N ASN A 7 12.66 15.32 3.69
CA ASN A 7 12.41 14.17 2.81
C ASN A 7 10.92 13.96 2.45
N GLY A 8 10.05 14.95 2.68
CA GLY A 8 8.63 14.90 2.30
C GLY A 8 7.82 13.71 2.86
N PRO A 9 6.55 13.58 2.47
CA PRO A 9 5.66 12.50 2.94
C PRO A 9 5.77 11.20 2.14
N PHE A 10 6.43 11.23 0.97
CA PHE A 10 6.44 10.14 0.01
C PHE A 10 7.68 9.25 0.17
N ARG A 11 7.50 7.92 0.13
CA ARG A 11 8.57 6.92 0.08
C ARG A 11 8.29 5.95 -1.05
N GLU A 12 9.33 5.57 -1.77
CA GLU A 12 9.29 4.54 -2.82
C GLU A 12 10.42 3.57 -2.61
N VAL A 13 10.14 2.28 -2.79
CA VAL A 13 11.15 1.21 -2.87
C VAL A 13 11.28 0.79 -4.31
N THR A 14 12.44 0.99 -4.93
CA THR A 14 12.72 0.47 -6.26
C THR A 14 13.48 -0.84 -6.18
N VAL A 15 13.09 -1.80 -7.01
CA VAL A 15 13.82 -3.05 -7.23
C VAL A 15 14.67 -2.87 -8.47
N LEU A 16 15.95 -3.18 -8.36
CA LEU A 16 16.93 -3.08 -9.42
C LEU A 16 17.41 -4.47 -9.84
N LEU A 17 17.55 -4.67 -11.15
CA LEU A 17 18.27 -5.80 -11.75
C LEU A 17 19.42 -5.23 -12.56
N ASP A 18 20.65 -5.55 -12.18
CA ASP A 18 21.88 -5.06 -12.83
C ASP A 18 21.88 -3.52 -13.02
N GLY A 19 21.37 -2.81 -12.01
CA GLY A 19 21.23 -1.36 -11.98
C GLY A 19 20.00 -0.77 -12.70
N ALA A 20 19.21 -1.58 -13.41
CA ALA A 20 17.98 -1.16 -14.08
C ALA A 20 16.75 -1.33 -13.16
N VAL A 21 15.85 -0.34 -13.12
CA VAL A 21 14.61 -0.43 -12.31
C VAL A 21 13.60 -1.37 -12.94
N VAL A 22 13.43 -2.55 -12.37
CA VAL A 22 12.51 -3.60 -12.86
C VAL A 22 11.15 -3.57 -12.19
N GLY A 23 11.02 -2.86 -11.06
CA GLY A 23 9.76 -2.70 -10.35
C GLY A 23 9.86 -1.66 -9.24
N ALA A 24 8.70 -1.26 -8.70
CA ALA A 24 8.63 -0.39 -7.55
C ALA A 24 7.46 -0.77 -6.62
N VAL A 25 7.64 -0.49 -5.33
CA VAL A 25 6.66 -0.71 -4.27
C VAL A 25 6.44 0.60 -3.51
N TRP A 26 5.18 1.02 -3.42
CA TRP A 26 4.76 2.16 -2.61
C TRP A 26 3.96 1.62 -1.41
N PRO A 27 4.60 1.51 -0.24
CA PRO A 27 4.04 0.74 0.87
C PRO A 27 2.74 1.33 1.42
N PHE A 28 1.91 0.45 1.96
CA PHE A 28 0.79 0.81 2.79
C PHE A 28 1.31 1.48 4.08
N PRO A 29 0.77 2.64 4.49
CA PRO A 29 1.26 3.37 5.66
C PRO A 29 0.82 2.69 6.97
N VAL A 30 1.47 1.60 7.34
CA VAL A 30 1.21 0.87 8.60
C VAL A 30 1.43 1.79 9.80
N ILE A 31 0.41 1.93 10.65
CA ILE A 31 0.49 2.67 11.91
C ILE A 31 0.59 1.67 13.06
N TYR A 32 1.75 1.55 13.68
CA TYR A 32 1.91 0.68 14.85
C TYR A 32 1.07 1.16 16.05
N THR A 33 0.85 0.27 17.02
CA THR A 33 -0.05 0.50 18.18
C THR A 33 0.34 1.66 19.11
N GLY A 34 1.53 2.24 18.93
CA GLY A 34 1.97 3.47 19.61
C GLY A 34 1.94 4.74 18.74
N GLY A 35 1.69 4.63 17.43
CA GLY A 35 1.76 5.74 16.49
C GLY A 35 0.59 6.71 16.63
N ILE A 36 0.85 8.01 16.42
CA ILE A 36 -0.13 9.12 16.48
C ILE A 36 -0.73 9.34 17.87
N ASN A 37 -1.43 8.35 18.41
CA ASN A 37 -1.90 8.30 19.79
C ASN A 37 -2.12 6.83 20.19
N PRO A 38 -1.43 6.29 21.22
CA PRO A 38 -1.58 4.90 21.63
C PRO A 38 -3.00 4.48 22.03
N LEU A 39 -3.84 5.42 22.46
CA LEU A 39 -5.22 5.13 22.89
C LEU A 39 -6.10 4.68 21.74
N ILE A 40 -5.95 5.28 20.55
CA ILE A 40 -6.85 4.95 19.41
C ILE A 40 -6.69 3.51 18.93
N TRP A 41 -5.59 2.84 19.28
CA TRP A 41 -5.28 1.46 18.88
C TRP A 41 -5.63 0.41 19.95
N ARG A 42 -6.50 0.75 20.90
CA ARG A 42 -6.92 -0.14 22.00
C ARG A 42 -8.46 -0.16 22.09
N PRO A 43 -9.12 -1.33 22.05
CA PRO A 43 -8.56 -2.69 21.92
C PRO A 43 -8.28 -3.15 20.48
N ILE A 44 -8.66 -2.37 19.46
CA ILE A 44 -8.51 -2.71 18.04
C ILE A 44 -7.25 -2.03 17.49
N THR A 45 -6.31 -2.80 16.95
CA THR A 45 -5.05 -2.27 16.41
C THR A 45 -5.20 -1.82 14.96
N SER A 46 -4.26 -1.00 14.47
CA SER A 46 -4.31 -0.51 13.09
C SER A 46 -4.19 -1.64 12.06
N ILE A 47 -4.74 -1.42 10.87
CA ILE A 47 -4.57 -2.30 9.70
C ILE A 47 -3.07 -2.61 9.51
N GLY A 48 -2.74 -3.89 9.36
CA GLY A 48 -1.37 -4.34 9.09
C GLY A 48 -0.38 -4.25 10.26
N SER A 49 -0.78 -3.78 11.44
CA SER A 49 0.12 -3.58 12.60
C SER A 49 0.74 -4.87 13.16
N PHE A 50 0.10 -6.03 12.95
CA PHE A 50 0.64 -7.35 13.31
C PHE A 50 1.06 -8.20 12.11
N ASN A 51 0.57 -7.87 10.92
CA ASN A 51 0.87 -8.60 9.69
C ASN A 51 0.98 -7.59 8.55
N MET A 52 2.21 -7.15 8.29
CA MET A 52 2.47 -6.12 7.29
C MET A 52 2.21 -6.67 5.88
N PRO A 53 1.74 -5.85 4.92
CA PRO A 53 1.59 -6.29 3.54
C PRO A 53 2.92 -6.67 2.90
N THR A 54 2.90 -7.70 2.06
CA THR A 54 3.98 -8.07 1.15
C THR A 54 3.64 -7.63 -0.28
N TYR A 55 4.65 -7.53 -1.13
CA TYR A 55 4.50 -7.00 -2.49
C TYR A 55 5.27 -7.88 -3.48
N ASP A 56 4.65 -8.15 -4.63
CA ASP A 56 5.24 -8.97 -5.68
C ASP A 56 5.66 -8.10 -6.87
N ILE A 57 6.86 -8.36 -7.39
CA ILE A 57 7.39 -7.77 -8.63
C ILE A 57 7.63 -8.91 -9.62
N GLU A 58 7.04 -8.80 -10.81
CA GLU A 58 7.17 -9.82 -11.84
C GLU A 58 8.47 -9.63 -12.64
N LEU A 59 9.37 -10.61 -12.57
CA LEU A 59 10.65 -10.59 -13.26
C LEU A 59 10.67 -11.42 -14.55
N THR A 60 9.60 -12.18 -14.85
CA THR A 60 9.53 -13.05 -16.04
C THR A 60 9.88 -12.35 -17.36
N PRO A 61 9.49 -11.09 -17.64
CA PRO A 61 9.92 -10.38 -18.84
C PRO A 61 11.44 -10.23 -18.99
N PHE A 62 12.18 -10.25 -17.89
CA PHE A 62 13.64 -10.12 -17.83
C PHE A 62 14.36 -11.48 -17.78
N LEU A 63 13.61 -12.59 -17.75
CA LEU A 63 14.20 -13.93 -17.57
C LEU A 63 15.25 -14.27 -18.63
N GLY A 64 15.09 -13.77 -19.86
CA GLY A 64 16.12 -13.93 -20.90
C GLY A 64 17.48 -13.35 -20.52
N SER A 65 17.50 -12.20 -19.82
CA SER A 65 18.72 -11.58 -19.34
C SER A 65 19.32 -12.30 -18.13
N LEU A 66 18.48 -12.95 -17.32
CA LEU A 66 18.88 -13.68 -16.10
C LEU A 66 19.42 -15.10 -16.37
N LEU A 67 19.34 -15.59 -17.62
CA LEU A 67 19.66 -16.96 -18.01
C LEU A 67 20.92 -17.04 -18.89
N ASP A 68 21.77 -16.02 -18.85
CA ASP A 68 23.01 -15.96 -19.65
C ASP A 68 24.17 -16.77 -19.02
N GLY A 69 24.06 -17.13 -17.75
CA GLY A 69 25.06 -17.90 -17.00
C GLY A 69 26.04 -17.04 -16.20
N GLU A 70 25.84 -15.73 -16.18
CA GLU A 70 26.65 -14.77 -15.44
C GLU A 70 26.08 -14.49 -14.04
N GLU A 71 26.84 -13.74 -13.24
CA GLU A 71 26.38 -13.24 -11.94
C GLU A 71 25.51 -11.98 -12.15
N HIS A 72 24.36 -11.93 -11.47
CA HIS A 72 23.43 -10.81 -11.53
C HIS A 72 23.23 -10.16 -10.15
N GLU A 73 23.00 -8.85 -10.15
CA GLU A 73 22.75 -8.07 -8.95
C GLU A 73 21.26 -7.72 -8.82
N LEU A 74 20.64 -8.17 -7.72
CA LEU A 74 19.34 -7.70 -7.27
C LEU A 74 19.53 -6.63 -6.19
N GLY A 75 19.24 -5.39 -6.56
CA GLY A 75 19.40 -4.22 -5.71
C GLY A 75 18.07 -3.67 -5.20
N PHE A 76 18.12 -2.96 -4.07
CA PHE A 76 16.99 -2.18 -3.56
C PHE A 76 17.45 -0.76 -3.26
N ALA A 77 16.62 0.23 -3.62
CA ALA A 77 16.84 1.61 -3.24
C ALA A 77 15.56 2.25 -2.72
N VAL A 78 15.70 3.15 -1.75
CA VAL A 78 14.56 3.80 -1.10
C VAL A 78 14.64 5.30 -1.33
N THR A 79 13.72 5.82 -2.15
CA THR A 79 13.60 7.25 -2.40
C THR A 79 13.11 7.95 -1.14
N ASN A 80 13.73 9.09 -0.82
CA ASN A 80 13.43 9.91 0.36
C ASN A 80 13.58 9.16 1.69
N ALA A 81 14.39 8.10 1.75
CA ALA A 81 14.65 7.39 3.00
C ALA A 81 15.07 8.36 4.11
N GLN A 82 14.63 8.08 5.33
CA GLN A 82 15.27 8.67 6.50
C GLN A 82 16.59 7.93 6.77
N ARG A 83 17.07 7.92 8.02
CA ARG A 83 18.37 7.33 8.39
C ARG A 83 18.54 5.86 7.98
N SER A 84 17.49 5.06 8.05
CA SER A 84 17.54 3.62 7.79
C SER A 84 16.19 3.09 7.34
N TRP A 85 16.21 2.02 6.55
CA TRP A 85 15.03 1.31 6.10
C TRP A 85 15.36 -0.17 5.99
N TYR A 86 14.51 -1.02 6.56
CA TYR A 86 14.68 -2.47 6.52
C TYR A 86 13.93 -3.03 5.32
N VAL A 87 14.65 -3.74 4.46
CA VAL A 87 14.11 -4.39 3.27
C VAL A 87 14.57 -5.83 3.30
N ASP A 88 13.64 -6.73 3.02
CA ASP A 88 13.91 -8.15 2.82
C ASP A 88 13.11 -8.62 1.60
N ALA A 89 13.57 -9.68 0.94
CA ALA A 89 12.97 -10.17 -0.28
C ALA A 89 13.18 -11.68 -0.45
N ASN A 90 12.21 -12.31 -1.12
CA ASN A 90 12.31 -13.70 -1.55
C ASN A 90 12.24 -13.74 -3.07
N LEU A 91 13.10 -14.55 -3.69
CA LEU A 91 13.04 -14.82 -5.13
C LEU A 91 12.22 -16.09 -5.37
N HIS A 92 11.12 -15.97 -6.10
CA HIS A 92 10.28 -17.11 -6.48
C HIS A 92 10.65 -17.58 -7.89
N LEU A 93 10.99 -18.86 -8.03
CA LEU A 93 11.42 -19.48 -9.28
C LEU A 93 10.54 -20.69 -9.61
N TRP A 94 10.29 -20.88 -10.90
CA TRP A 94 9.64 -22.07 -11.44
C TRP A 94 10.58 -22.73 -12.44
N LEU A 95 11.00 -23.95 -12.12
CA LEU A 95 11.86 -24.75 -13.00
C LEU A 95 11.01 -25.52 -14.01
N ASP A 96 11.51 -25.64 -15.23
CA ASP A 96 10.94 -26.50 -16.26
C ASP A 96 11.54 -27.91 -16.17
N PRO A 97 10.81 -28.93 -15.67
CA PRO A 97 11.36 -30.27 -15.52
C PRO A 97 11.51 -31.03 -16.84
N LYS A 98 10.97 -30.51 -17.96
CA LYS A 98 10.97 -31.17 -19.27
C LYS A 98 11.91 -30.49 -20.27
N SER A 99 12.63 -29.44 -19.86
CA SER A 99 13.67 -28.82 -20.67
C SER A 99 15.00 -28.83 -19.92
N SER A 100 16.09 -29.11 -20.64
CA SER A 100 17.44 -28.97 -20.08
C SER A 100 17.87 -27.52 -19.93
N ARG A 101 17.27 -26.61 -20.72
CA ARG A 101 17.54 -25.17 -20.66
C ARG A 101 16.33 -24.38 -21.14
N THR A 102 15.96 -23.34 -20.41
CA THR A 102 15.02 -22.31 -20.88
C THR A 102 15.81 -21.18 -21.55
N SER A 103 15.21 -20.54 -22.55
CA SER A 103 15.77 -19.33 -23.16
C SER A 103 14.70 -18.25 -23.19
N GLY A 104 15.11 -17.00 -23.28
CA GLY A 104 14.18 -15.90 -23.39
C GLY A 104 14.83 -14.67 -23.97
N GLY A 105 14.05 -13.60 -24.05
CA GLY A 105 14.55 -12.31 -24.46
C GLY A 105 13.61 -11.19 -24.08
N LEU A 106 14.20 -10.05 -23.76
CA LEU A 106 13.46 -8.81 -23.53
C LEU A 106 13.08 -8.19 -24.88
N VAL A 107 11.81 -7.89 -25.06
CA VAL A 107 11.25 -7.29 -26.30
C VAL A 107 11.14 -5.78 -26.17
N ALA A 108 10.62 -5.31 -25.05
CA ALA A 108 10.42 -3.89 -24.78
C ALA A 108 10.57 -3.61 -23.29
N TYR A 109 11.15 -2.47 -22.94
CA TYR A 109 11.29 -2.03 -21.57
C TYR A 109 11.22 -0.51 -21.50
N HIS A 110 10.44 0.00 -20.56
CA HIS A 110 10.27 1.43 -20.33
C HIS A 110 9.99 1.71 -18.85
N ALA A 111 10.96 2.33 -18.19
CA ALA A 111 10.87 2.74 -16.78
C ALA A 111 11.38 4.17 -16.62
N PRO A 112 10.57 5.20 -16.95
CA PRO A 112 10.93 6.58 -16.72
C PRO A 112 11.25 6.85 -15.25
N LYS A 113 12.04 7.90 -15.01
CA LYS A 113 12.33 8.39 -13.65
C LYS A 113 11.02 8.75 -12.92
N LEU A 114 11.03 8.62 -11.60
CA LEU A 114 9.96 9.10 -10.73
C LEU A 114 9.62 10.56 -11.08
N ALA A 115 8.35 10.83 -11.38
CA ALA A 115 7.83 12.17 -11.56
C ALA A 115 7.08 12.60 -10.30
N GLY A 116 7.11 13.88 -9.96
CA GLY A 116 6.47 14.38 -8.76
C GLY A 116 6.98 15.74 -8.33
N SER A 117 6.35 16.30 -7.31
CA SER A 117 6.76 17.57 -6.71
C SER A 117 6.32 17.66 -5.26
N ILE A 118 7.01 18.52 -4.51
CA ILE A 118 6.60 18.96 -3.18
C ILE A 118 6.48 20.48 -3.24
N VAL A 119 5.34 21.00 -2.81
CA VAL A 119 5.02 22.43 -2.83
C VAL A 119 4.69 22.87 -1.41
N SER A 120 5.32 23.96 -0.96
CA SER A 120 5.00 24.62 0.30
C SER A 120 4.29 25.94 0.02
N ARG A 121 3.12 26.14 0.63
CA ARG A 121 2.32 27.36 0.58
C ARG A 121 2.10 27.87 2.00
N SER A 122 3.15 28.43 2.59
CA SER A 122 3.14 29.03 3.92
C SER A 122 3.72 30.44 3.87
N ALA A 123 3.05 31.39 4.52
CA ALA A 123 3.49 32.78 4.58
C ALA A 123 4.44 33.04 5.77
N ASP A 124 4.28 32.30 6.85
CA ASP A 124 5.06 32.40 8.10
C ASP A 124 6.07 31.26 8.27
N GLY A 125 6.12 30.33 7.32
CA GLY A 125 6.94 29.11 7.38
C GLY A 125 6.39 28.03 8.31
N VAL A 126 5.22 28.23 8.91
CA VAL A 126 4.57 27.32 9.85
C VAL A 126 3.18 26.94 9.34
N ASP A 127 2.25 27.89 9.40
CA ASP A 127 0.87 27.72 8.96
C ASP A 127 0.79 27.80 7.43
N GLY A 128 0.00 26.92 6.85
CA GLY A 128 -0.11 26.82 5.40
C GLY A 128 -0.38 25.42 4.91
N GLU A 129 -0.38 25.28 3.59
CA GLU A 129 -0.62 24.01 2.90
C GLU A 129 0.68 23.49 2.30
N TYR A 130 1.00 22.24 2.60
CA TYR A 130 2.11 21.50 2.04
C TYR A 130 1.54 20.36 1.21
N ALA A 131 1.83 20.35 -0.09
CA ALA A 131 1.32 19.34 -1.00
C ALA A 131 2.47 18.53 -1.59
N ALA A 132 2.26 17.23 -1.79
CA ALA A 132 3.20 16.38 -2.48
C ALA A 132 2.48 15.45 -3.47
N THR A 133 3.04 15.29 -4.65
CA THR A 133 2.56 14.34 -5.66
C THR A 133 3.70 13.48 -6.15
N ALA A 134 3.41 12.23 -6.51
CA ALA A 134 4.34 11.37 -7.21
C ALA A 134 3.61 10.46 -8.21
N SER A 135 4.27 10.14 -9.32
CA SER A 135 3.80 9.15 -10.30
C SER A 135 4.98 8.36 -10.88
N ARG A 136 4.75 7.07 -11.11
CA ARG A 136 5.70 6.19 -11.80
C ARG A 136 4.97 5.19 -12.67
N ASN A 137 5.53 4.95 -13.86
CA ASN A 137 5.12 3.89 -14.76
C ASN A 137 6.33 3.00 -15.06
N ILE A 138 6.13 1.68 -15.05
CA ILE A 138 7.13 0.69 -15.46
C ILE A 138 6.43 -0.30 -16.40
N THR A 139 7.00 -0.58 -17.56
CA THR A 139 6.53 -1.66 -18.43
C THR A 139 7.71 -2.48 -18.94
N ALA A 140 7.51 -3.80 -19.00
CA ALA A 140 8.47 -4.73 -19.55
C ALA A 140 7.74 -5.86 -20.28
N THR A 141 8.13 -6.13 -21.52
CA THR A 141 7.63 -7.25 -22.32
C THR A 141 8.80 -8.14 -22.65
N GLY A 142 8.66 -9.44 -22.38
CA GLY A 142 9.67 -10.44 -22.70
C GLY A 142 9.02 -11.77 -23.08
N TRP A 143 9.81 -12.63 -23.71
CA TRP A 143 9.39 -13.98 -24.07
C TRP A 143 10.29 -15.03 -23.43
N VAL A 144 9.72 -16.20 -23.17
CA VAL A 144 10.40 -17.37 -22.62
C VAL A 144 10.01 -18.60 -23.44
N SER A 145 11.01 -19.29 -23.98
CA SER A 145 10.85 -20.61 -24.60
C SER A 145 11.10 -21.70 -23.55
N SER A 146 10.10 -22.57 -23.38
CA SER A 146 10.11 -23.70 -22.45
C SER A 146 9.55 -24.95 -23.13
N SER A 147 9.49 -26.07 -22.40
CA SER A 147 8.81 -27.29 -22.84
C SER A 147 7.32 -27.08 -23.14
N ARG A 148 6.72 -25.97 -22.68
CA ARG A 148 5.32 -25.59 -22.93
C ARG A 148 5.17 -24.70 -24.16
N GLY A 149 6.25 -24.44 -24.90
CA GLY A 149 6.30 -23.52 -26.03
C GLY A 149 6.80 -22.14 -25.63
N ASN A 150 6.67 -21.20 -26.57
CA ASN A 150 7.08 -19.81 -26.39
C ASN A 150 5.96 -19.02 -25.70
N VAL A 151 6.29 -18.36 -24.60
CA VAL A 151 5.39 -17.60 -23.77
C VAL A 151 5.87 -16.16 -23.73
N THR A 152 5.06 -15.24 -24.22
CA THR A 152 5.30 -13.80 -24.06
C THR A 152 4.51 -13.28 -22.87
N THR A 153 5.18 -12.54 -22.00
CA THR A 153 4.57 -11.85 -20.84
C THR A 153 4.85 -10.37 -20.93
N THR A 154 3.89 -9.57 -20.46
CA THR A 154 4.06 -8.13 -20.27
C THR A 154 3.70 -7.77 -18.84
N PHE A 155 4.68 -7.25 -18.11
CA PHE A 155 4.51 -6.63 -16.81
C PHE A 155 4.29 -5.12 -16.98
N ALA A 156 3.34 -4.59 -16.22
CA ALA A 156 3.05 -3.16 -16.17
C ALA A 156 2.73 -2.73 -14.74
N GLN A 157 3.37 -1.66 -14.28
CA GLN A 157 3.02 -0.95 -13.05
C GLN A 157 2.67 0.50 -13.36
N ARG A 158 1.61 0.99 -12.70
CA ARG A 158 1.22 2.40 -12.66
C ARG A 158 0.94 2.78 -11.23
N LEU A 159 1.70 3.75 -10.73
CA LEU A 159 1.69 4.18 -9.34
C LEU A 159 1.39 5.68 -9.28
N SER A 160 0.49 6.10 -8.39
CA SER A 160 0.16 7.52 -8.15
C SER A 160 -0.07 7.83 -6.68
N PHE A 161 0.43 8.99 -6.25
CA PHE A 161 0.45 9.42 -4.86
C PHE A 161 0.07 10.88 -4.81
N SER A 162 -0.82 11.21 -3.88
CA SER A 162 -1.20 12.58 -3.57
C SER A 162 -1.24 12.73 -2.06
N ASN A 163 -0.68 13.83 -1.57
CA ASN A 163 -0.72 14.21 -0.17
C ASN A 163 -0.96 15.72 -0.07
N THR A 164 -1.87 16.11 0.83
CA THR A 164 -1.97 17.47 1.34
C THR A 164 -1.82 17.43 2.85
N ASN A 165 -1.12 18.42 3.37
CA ASN A 165 -0.87 18.61 4.79
C ASN A 165 -1.10 20.09 5.11
N VAL A 166 -2.17 20.39 5.83
CA VAL A 166 -2.55 21.75 6.23
C VAL A 166 -2.21 21.93 7.69
N VAL A 167 -1.38 22.94 7.98
CA VAL A 167 -1.00 23.35 9.33
C VAL A 167 -1.68 24.69 9.63
N SER A 168 -2.26 24.83 10.82
CA SER A 168 -2.94 26.05 11.24
C SER A 168 -2.83 26.28 12.75
N GLY A 169 -3.14 27.50 13.18
CA GLY A 169 -3.14 27.86 14.59
C GLY A 169 -1.72 27.91 15.17
N GLN A 170 -0.74 28.35 14.38
CA GLN A 170 0.68 28.34 14.72
C GLN A 170 1.18 26.94 15.06
N GLY A 171 0.76 25.96 14.25
CA GLY A 171 1.09 24.55 14.45
C GLY A 171 0.24 23.82 15.49
N SER A 172 -0.77 24.47 16.11
CA SER A 172 -1.66 23.80 17.06
C SER A 172 -2.62 22.80 16.40
N ALA A 173 -2.85 22.93 15.09
CA ALA A 173 -3.65 22.01 14.30
C ALA A 173 -2.92 21.58 13.02
N GLN A 174 -3.10 20.31 12.66
CA GLN A 174 -2.56 19.69 11.46
C GLN A 174 -3.57 18.70 10.88
N ALA A 175 -3.86 18.82 9.58
CA ALA A 175 -4.70 17.89 8.84
C ALA A 175 -3.93 17.35 7.63
N ILE A 176 -3.76 16.03 7.57
CA ILE A 176 -3.11 15.32 6.47
C ILE A 176 -4.16 14.51 5.73
N ASN A 177 -4.20 14.63 4.41
CA ASN A 177 -5.01 13.80 3.52
C ASN A 177 -4.09 13.21 2.45
N GLN A 178 -4.06 11.89 2.35
CA GLN A 178 -3.15 11.17 1.49
C GLN A 178 -3.85 10.00 0.81
N THR A 179 -3.52 9.78 -0.46
CA THR A 179 -3.90 8.57 -1.19
C THR A 179 -2.71 8.03 -1.96
N THR A 180 -2.46 6.73 -1.82
CA THR A 180 -1.56 5.95 -2.67
C THR A 180 -2.40 5.01 -3.52
N ASP A 181 -2.25 5.04 -4.83
CA ASP A 181 -2.86 4.08 -5.76
C ASP A 181 -1.76 3.31 -6.49
N ALA A 182 -1.90 1.99 -6.55
CA ALA A 182 -0.96 1.09 -7.19
C ALA A 182 -1.69 0.08 -8.06
N LEU A 183 -1.44 0.12 -9.37
CA LEU A 183 -1.90 -0.89 -10.32
C LEU A 183 -0.71 -1.70 -10.81
N THR A 184 -0.75 -3.02 -10.61
CA THR A 184 0.19 -3.97 -11.17
C THR A 184 -0.55 -4.94 -12.06
N ALA A 185 -0.06 -5.18 -13.27
CA ALA A 185 -0.66 -6.10 -14.22
C ALA A 185 0.41 -6.96 -14.91
N VAL A 186 0.14 -8.25 -15.00
CA VAL A 186 0.87 -9.22 -15.83
C VAL A 186 -0.12 -9.73 -16.87
N SER A 187 0.22 -9.56 -18.13
CA SER A 187 -0.60 -10.00 -19.26
C SER A 187 0.19 -10.92 -20.18
N GLY A 188 -0.52 -11.78 -20.91
CA GLY A 188 0.10 -12.89 -21.63
C GLY A 188 0.55 -14.02 -20.70
N GLY A 189 1.05 -15.10 -21.29
CA GLY A 189 1.46 -16.30 -20.57
C GLY A 189 0.34 -17.06 -19.85
N PRO A 190 0.71 -18.03 -19.00
CA PRO A 190 -0.24 -19.00 -18.44
C PRO A 190 -1.00 -18.49 -17.21
N ALA A 191 -0.61 -17.36 -16.63
CA ALA A 191 -1.22 -16.85 -15.40
C ALA A 191 -1.32 -15.31 -15.43
N PRO A 192 -2.07 -14.72 -16.38
CA PRO A 192 -2.31 -13.29 -16.36
C PRO A 192 -2.97 -12.88 -15.04
N ALA A 193 -2.54 -11.77 -14.48
CA ALA A 193 -3.01 -11.28 -13.21
C ALA A 193 -3.03 -9.76 -13.19
N GLN A 194 -3.94 -9.18 -12.43
CA GLN A 194 -3.97 -7.75 -12.15
C GLN A 194 -4.31 -7.55 -10.68
N VAL A 195 -3.60 -6.63 -10.05
CA VAL A 195 -3.84 -6.20 -8.67
C VAL A 195 -3.91 -4.68 -8.69
N HIS A 196 -5.01 -4.13 -8.20
CA HIS A 196 -5.16 -2.71 -7.94
C HIS A 196 -5.34 -2.50 -6.44
N GLN A 197 -4.51 -1.65 -5.85
CA GLN A 197 -4.51 -1.32 -4.44
C GLN A 197 -4.65 0.18 -4.26
N SER A 198 -5.49 0.61 -3.32
CA SER A 198 -5.66 2.02 -2.94
C SER A 198 -5.61 2.16 -1.42
N PHE A 199 -4.79 3.10 -0.95
CA PHE A 199 -4.51 3.32 0.46
C PHE A 199 -4.85 4.76 0.86
N PRO A 200 -6.14 5.08 1.12
CA PRO A 200 -6.52 6.38 1.67
C PRO A 200 -6.09 6.50 3.14
N LEU A 201 -5.56 7.66 3.50
CA LEU A 201 -5.12 8.00 4.85
C LEU A 201 -5.47 9.46 5.16
N TYR A 202 -6.26 9.65 6.20
CA TYR A 202 -6.50 10.95 6.81
C TYR A 202 -5.99 10.96 8.25
N ILE A 203 -5.26 12.02 8.63
CA ILE A 203 -4.80 12.24 10.00
C ILE A 203 -5.13 13.66 10.39
N PHE A 204 -5.77 13.82 11.54
CA PHE A 204 -5.96 15.11 12.18
C PHE A 204 -5.33 15.13 13.57
N LEU A 205 -4.52 16.15 13.81
CA LEU A 205 -3.92 16.46 15.10
C LEU A 205 -4.39 17.87 15.47
N GLY A 206 -5.05 18.04 16.60
CA GLY A 206 -5.50 19.33 17.10
C GLY A 206 -5.15 19.55 18.56
N GLY A 207 -5.00 20.82 18.93
CA GLY A 207 -4.87 21.30 20.30
C GLY A 207 -5.45 22.70 20.42
N ASP A 208 -6.10 23.00 21.54
CA ASP A 208 -6.56 24.33 21.92
C ASP A 208 -5.39 25.22 22.39
N GLY A 209 -4.37 25.39 21.54
CA GLY A 209 -3.21 26.24 21.79
C GLY A 209 -2.33 25.81 22.98
N SER A 210 -1.18 26.47 23.14
CA SER A 210 -0.30 26.33 24.31
C SER A 210 -0.37 27.62 25.13
N GLY A 211 -0.50 27.55 26.46
CA GLY A 211 -0.45 28.74 27.34
C GLY A 211 -1.44 28.78 28.50
N THR A 212 -2.31 27.78 28.64
CA THR A 212 -3.26 27.62 29.75
C THR A 212 -2.84 26.47 30.67
N SER A 213 -3.26 26.50 31.93
CA SER A 213 -3.08 25.37 32.86
C SER A 213 -3.85 24.11 32.45
N SER A 214 -4.68 24.17 31.42
CA SER A 214 -5.48 23.07 30.88
C SER A 214 -5.42 23.07 29.35
N GLN A 215 -5.17 21.91 28.73
CA GLN A 215 -5.09 21.73 27.28
C GLN A 215 -5.89 20.49 26.84
N ARG A 216 -6.58 20.57 25.71
CA ARG A 216 -7.33 19.48 25.06
C ARG A 216 -6.67 19.12 23.74
N LEU A 217 -6.12 17.91 23.67
CA LEU A 217 -5.52 17.33 22.47
C LEU A 217 -6.52 16.42 21.76
N MET A 218 -6.78 16.69 20.48
CA MET A 218 -7.67 15.90 19.63
C MET A 218 -6.86 15.16 18.58
N ARG A 219 -7.16 13.88 18.36
CA ARG A 219 -6.50 13.02 17.38
C ARG A 219 -7.56 12.26 16.62
N ARG A 220 -7.49 12.23 15.29
CA ARG A 220 -8.36 11.42 14.44
C ARG A 220 -7.54 10.79 13.33
N VAL A 221 -7.79 9.52 13.05
CA VAL A 221 -7.14 8.77 11.98
C VAL A 221 -8.23 8.06 11.21
N GLU A 222 -8.21 8.18 9.89
CA GLU A 222 -8.99 7.34 8.98
C GLU A 222 -7.99 6.65 8.07
N ILE A 223 -8.00 5.33 8.02
CA ILE A 223 -7.05 4.56 7.21
C ILE A 223 -7.80 3.45 6.49
N GLY A 224 -7.55 3.32 5.18
CA GLY A 224 -8.17 2.33 4.32
C GLY A 224 -7.15 1.47 3.59
N PHE A 225 -7.49 0.20 3.41
CA PHE A 225 -6.82 -0.73 2.52
C PHE A 225 -7.87 -1.31 1.58
N ASP A 226 -7.88 -0.82 0.34
CA ASP A 226 -8.76 -1.32 -0.71
C ASP A 226 -7.93 -2.08 -1.73
N GLU A 227 -8.41 -3.25 -2.15
CA GLU A 227 -7.75 -4.07 -3.14
C GLU A 227 -8.76 -4.75 -4.06
N THR A 228 -8.46 -4.77 -5.36
CA THR A 228 -9.11 -5.65 -6.31
C THR A 228 -8.07 -6.52 -7.00
N ARG A 229 -8.35 -7.82 -7.13
CA ARG A 229 -7.53 -8.78 -7.86
C ARG A 229 -8.32 -9.41 -8.98
N SER A 230 -7.67 -9.65 -10.10
CA SER A 230 -8.13 -10.59 -11.11
C SER A 230 -6.99 -11.52 -11.50
N ARG A 231 -7.30 -12.79 -11.73
CA ARG A 231 -6.34 -13.79 -12.18
C ARG A 231 -7.01 -14.68 -13.22
N GLY A 232 -6.45 -14.71 -14.41
CA GLY A 232 -6.86 -15.64 -15.45
C GLY A 232 -6.16 -16.99 -15.29
N GLY A 233 -6.92 -18.06 -15.41
CA GLY A 233 -6.38 -19.40 -15.62
C GLY A 233 -6.03 -19.56 -17.10
N GLY A 234 -4.72 -19.58 -17.42
CA GLY A 234 -4.26 -20.00 -18.73
C GLY A 234 -4.44 -21.51 -18.88
N GLY A 235 -5.44 -21.93 -19.65
CA GLY A 235 -5.57 -23.31 -20.08
C GLY A 235 -4.31 -23.74 -20.80
N ALA A 236 -3.63 -24.78 -20.31
CA ALA A 236 -2.58 -25.44 -21.05
C ALA A 236 -3.21 -26.10 -22.29
N GLY A 237 -3.18 -25.40 -23.44
CA GLY A 237 -3.35 -26.00 -24.77
C GLY A 237 -4.72 -26.60 -25.12
N GLY A 238 -5.84 -25.98 -24.74
CA GLY A 238 -7.16 -26.43 -25.21
C GLY A 238 -8.25 -25.38 -25.07
N GLU A 239 -9.24 -25.45 -25.96
CA GLU A 239 -10.45 -24.60 -26.10
C GLU A 239 -11.40 -24.66 -24.87
N GLY A 240 -10.87 -24.45 -23.66
CA GLY A 240 -11.64 -24.24 -22.45
C GLY A 240 -11.76 -22.76 -22.16
N ALA A 241 -12.96 -22.29 -21.80
CA ALA A 241 -13.17 -20.91 -21.38
C ALA A 241 -12.19 -20.55 -20.25
N ALA A 242 -11.41 -19.48 -20.43
CA ALA A 242 -10.48 -18.99 -19.42
C ALA A 242 -11.26 -18.68 -18.14
N SER A 243 -11.06 -19.50 -17.09
CA SER A 243 -11.64 -19.21 -15.79
C SER A 243 -10.89 -18.01 -15.21
N THR A 244 -11.61 -16.90 -15.03
CA THR A 244 -11.06 -15.71 -14.38
C THR A 244 -11.60 -15.70 -12.96
N THR A 245 -10.68 -15.68 -12.00
CA THR A 245 -11.02 -15.49 -10.58
C THR A 245 -10.82 -14.02 -10.24
N THR A 246 -11.77 -13.45 -9.51
CA THR A 246 -11.66 -12.08 -9.02
C THR A 246 -11.91 -12.03 -7.52
N SER A 247 -11.29 -11.06 -6.86
CA SER A 247 -11.57 -10.77 -5.46
C SER A 247 -11.52 -9.28 -5.19
N THR A 248 -12.28 -8.84 -4.20
CA THR A 248 -12.26 -7.49 -3.66
C THR A 248 -12.05 -7.55 -2.16
N LEU A 249 -11.29 -6.59 -1.64
CA LEU A 249 -11.08 -6.35 -0.23
C LEU A 249 -11.29 -4.86 0.03
N ARG A 250 -12.08 -4.53 1.05
CA ARG A 250 -12.20 -3.19 1.62
C ARG A 250 -12.03 -3.30 3.11
N ASN A 251 -11.03 -2.61 3.65
CA ASN A 251 -10.78 -2.58 5.08
C ASN A 251 -10.58 -1.13 5.50
N SER A 252 -11.52 -0.58 6.27
CA SER A 252 -11.49 0.81 6.71
C SER A 252 -11.51 0.89 8.22
N GLN A 253 -10.75 1.85 8.77
CA GLN A 253 -10.73 2.17 10.18
C GLN A 253 -10.92 3.68 10.38
N VAL A 254 -11.75 4.04 11.35
CA VAL A 254 -11.91 5.42 11.83
C VAL A 254 -11.69 5.41 13.34
N ALA A 255 -10.64 6.10 13.77
CA ALA A 255 -10.21 6.15 15.14
C ALA A 255 -10.13 7.59 15.62
N ALA A 256 -10.54 7.87 16.85
CA ALA A 256 -10.42 9.19 17.44
C ALA A 256 -10.11 9.11 18.92
N ALA A 257 -9.27 10.03 19.40
CA ALA A 257 -8.98 10.22 20.82
C ALA A 257 -8.99 11.69 21.18
N GLU A 258 -9.35 11.93 22.42
CA GLU A 258 -9.26 13.21 23.10
C GLU A 258 -8.56 13.02 24.43
N VAL A 259 -7.57 13.87 24.71
CA VAL A 259 -6.82 13.87 25.95
C VAL A 259 -6.86 15.26 26.55
N THR A 260 -7.27 15.37 27.81
CA THR A 260 -7.20 16.59 28.59
C THR A 260 -5.99 16.54 29.50
N LEU A 261 -5.11 17.53 29.35
CA LEU A 261 -3.97 17.78 30.21
C LEU A 261 -4.30 18.92 31.17
N ARG A 262 -3.82 18.84 32.40
CA ARG A 262 -3.76 19.94 33.35
C ARG A 262 -2.40 19.94 34.02
N ASP A 263 -1.68 21.07 33.95
CA ASP A 263 -0.31 21.19 34.44
C ASP A 263 0.58 20.03 33.96
N ASP A 264 0.52 19.75 32.65
CA ASP A 264 1.18 18.64 31.94
C ASP A 264 0.82 17.21 32.40
N ALA A 265 -0.14 17.05 33.32
CA ALA A 265 -0.66 15.76 33.74
C ALA A 265 -1.95 15.40 32.98
N VAL A 266 -2.06 14.14 32.56
CA VAL A 266 -3.31 13.61 31.97
C VAL A 266 -4.39 13.54 33.05
N VAL A 267 -5.44 14.35 32.92
CA VAL A 267 -6.59 14.39 33.84
C VAL A 267 -7.86 13.78 33.25
N GLY A 268 -7.88 13.53 31.94
CA GLY A 268 -8.99 12.88 31.26
C GLY A 268 -8.58 12.37 29.89
N ALA A 269 -9.17 11.25 29.47
CA ALA A 269 -9.00 10.72 28.14
C ALA A 269 -10.26 9.99 27.68
N SER A 270 -10.59 10.12 26.40
CA SER A 270 -11.61 9.30 25.74
C SER A 270 -11.13 8.90 24.36
N TRP A 271 -11.46 7.70 23.92
CA TRP A 271 -11.10 7.24 22.59
C TRP A 271 -12.12 6.23 22.07
N ARG A 272 -12.17 6.10 20.75
CA ARG A 272 -13.06 5.18 20.04
C ARG A 272 -12.41 4.72 18.75
N MET A 273 -12.81 3.54 18.28
CA MET A 273 -12.39 2.97 17.01
C MET A 273 -13.59 2.27 16.37
N HIS A 274 -13.73 2.42 15.06
CA HIS A 274 -14.65 1.67 14.22
C HIS A 274 -13.87 1.03 13.08
N GLN A 275 -14.10 -0.26 12.81
CA GLN A 275 -13.52 -0.96 11.68
C GLN A 275 -14.58 -1.73 10.90
N THR A 276 -14.53 -1.60 9.58
CA THR A 276 -15.28 -2.44 8.65
C THR A 276 -14.30 -3.16 7.74
N TYR A 277 -14.40 -4.49 7.72
CA TYR A 277 -13.64 -5.37 6.84
C TYR A 277 -14.63 -6.14 5.96
N GLU A 278 -14.46 -6.07 4.65
CA GLU A 278 -15.30 -6.72 3.65
C GLU A 278 -14.41 -7.38 2.60
N TYR A 279 -14.55 -8.68 2.44
CA TYR A 279 -13.88 -9.48 1.42
C TYR A 279 -14.91 -10.28 0.63
N GLY A 280 -14.74 -10.33 -0.68
CA GLY A 280 -15.55 -11.15 -1.57
C GLY A 280 -14.73 -11.67 -2.74
N ALA A 281 -14.98 -12.90 -3.14
CA ALA A 281 -14.32 -13.56 -4.25
C ALA A 281 -15.33 -14.28 -5.16
N SER A 282 -15.00 -14.39 -6.44
CA SER A 282 -15.84 -15.00 -7.47
C SER A 282 -16.07 -16.51 -7.27
N ASP A 283 -15.24 -17.17 -6.45
CA ASP A 283 -15.35 -18.58 -6.08
C ASP A 283 -16.30 -18.82 -4.90
N GLY A 284 -16.99 -17.77 -4.43
CA GLY A 284 -17.90 -17.82 -3.29
C GLY A 284 -17.21 -17.57 -1.95
N GLY A 285 -15.89 -17.42 -1.91
CA GLY A 285 -15.17 -17.01 -0.71
C GLY A 285 -15.57 -15.59 -0.28
N CYS A 286 -15.94 -15.40 0.98
CA CYS A 286 -16.32 -14.10 1.47
C CYS A 286 -16.16 -13.96 2.99
N TYR A 287 -16.02 -12.73 3.47
CA TYR A 287 -15.93 -12.43 4.89
C TYR A 287 -16.29 -10.98 5.16
N LEU A 288 -17.12 -10.75 6.19
CA LEU A 288 -17.46 -9.44 6.70
C LEU A 288 -17.20 -9.38 8.20
N ARG A 289 -16.61 -8.28 8.66
CA ARG A 289 -16.53 -7.93 10.08
C ARG A 289 -16.74 -6.44 10.27
N ASN A 290 -17.66 -6.10 11.16
CA ASN A 290 -17.94 -4.73 11.56
C ASN A 290 -17.84 -4.65 13.09
N VAL A 291 -16.88 -3.87 13.59
CA VAL A 291 -16.55 -3.82 15.01
C VAL A 291 -16.35 -2.38 15.46
N SER A 292 -16.86 -2.06 16.65
CA SER A 292 -16.67 -0.75 17.28
C SER A 292 -16.26 -0.87 18.73
N SER A 293 -15.46 0.09 19.20
CA SER A 293 -15.03 0.18 20.59
C SER A 293 -15.04 1.61 21.09
N VAL A 294 -15.24 1.76 22.40
CA VAL A 294 -15.07 3.01 23.15
C VAL A 294 -14.30 2.68 24.42
N GLY A 295 -13.22 3.42 24.68
CA GLY A 295 -12.31 3.04 25.76
C GLY A 295 -11.72 1.65 25.50
N TYR A 296 -11.71 0.81 26.52
CA TYR A 296 -11.30 -0.59 26.40
C TYR A 296 -12.43 -1.53 25.99
N ASP A 297 -13.66 -1.05 25.92
CA ASP A 297 -14.83 -1.87 25.71
C ASP A 297 -15.16 -1.99 24.22
N VAL A 298 -15.37 -3.23 23.77
CA VAL A 298 -15.95 -3.52 22.45
C VAL A 298 -17.46 -3.36 22.56
N LEU A 299 -18.00 -2.33 21.90
CA LEU A 299 -19.44 -2.02 21.92
C LEU A 299 -20.25 -3.05 21.12
N PHE A 300 -19.73 -3.44 19.97
CA PHE A 300 -20.27 -4.54 19.17
C PHE A 300 -19.19 -5.12 18.26
N ASP A 301 -19.35 -6.39 17.89
CA ASP A 301 -18.51 -7.13 16.94
C ASP A 301 -19.42 -8.06 16.13
N HIS A 302 -19.80 -7.63 14.94
CA HIS A 302 -20.59 -8.42 14.00
C HIS A 302 -19.68 -9.07 12.97
N ARG A 303 -19.87 -10.37 12.74
CA ARG A 303 -19.09 -11.15 11.79
C ARG A 303 -20.02 -12.02 10.95
N ASP A 304 -19.79 -12.04 9.65
CA ASP A 304 -20.52 -12.90 8.71
C ASP A 304 -19.51 -13.53 7.74
N ALA A 305 -19.55 -14.85 7.62
CA ALA A 305 -18.72 -15.63 6.70
C ALA A 305 -19.54 -16.21 5.54
N SER A 306 -20.84 -15.92 5.48
CA SER A 306 -21.77 -16.55 4.53
C SER A 306 -22.18 -15.64 3.37
N CYS A 307 -22.06 -14.31 3.51
CA CYS A 307 -22.50 -13.29 2.53
C CYS A 307 -23.84 -13.58 1.86
N ALA A 308 -24.68 -14.35 2.54
CA ALA A 308 -26.02 -14.72 2.13
C ALA A 308 -26.93 -13.51 2.39
N GLY A 309 -26.68 -12.42 1.68
CA GLY A 309 -27.36 -11.15 1.91
C GLY A 309 -27.26 -10.13 0.77
N THR A 310 -26.36 -10.30 -0.21
CA THR A 310 -26.20 -9.34 -1.32
C THR A 310 -26.50 -9.92 -2.71
N LEU A 311 -26.90 -11.19 -2.82
CA LEU A 311 -27.59 -11.72 -4.00
C LEU A 311 -29.10 -11.44 -3.87
N GLY A 312 -29.49 -10.16 -3.97
CA GLY A 312 -30.90 -9.80 -3.94
C GLY A 312 -31.17 -8.32 -3.69
N ARG A 313 -30.92 -7.47 -4.70
CA ARG A 313 -31.79 -6.37 -5.11
C ARG A 313 -31.31 -5.74 -6.40
#